data_AF-A0A383BW79-F1
#
_entry.id   AF-A0A383BW79-F1
#
_cell.length_a   1.000
_cell.length_b   1.000
_cell.length_c   1.000
_cell.angle_alpha   90.00
_cell.angle_beta   90.00
_cell.angle_gamma   90.00
#
_symmetry.space_group_name_H-M   'P 1'
#
loop_
_entity.id
_entity.type
_entity.pdbx_description
1 polymer ?
#
loop_
_entity_poly.entity_id
_entity_poly.type
_entity_poly.pdbx_seq_one_letter_code
_entity_poly.pdbx_strand_id
1 'polypeptide(L)' 'MPDELVNFSEKPEAKILIAGWRRQWSDGGRVSGGLTRYLIEKLGAKKIGEMSQT' A
#
# COMPACT_ATOMS: atom_id res chain seq x y z
N MET A 1 -22.28 -7.65 -8.46
CA MET A 1 -22.11 -6.33 -7.80
C MET A 1 -20.61 -6.13 -7.69
N PRO A 2 -20.03 -4.92 -7.66
CA PRO A 2 -18.57 -4.85 -7.55
C PRO A 2 -18.21 -5.40 -6.17
N ASP A 3 -17.75 -6.65 -6.16
CA ASP A 3 -17.29 -7.36 -4.99
C ASP A 3 -16.24 -6.49 -4.30
N GLU A 4 -16.34 -6.33 -2.98
CA GLU A 4 -15.53 -5.39 -2.20
C GLU A 4 -14.04 -5.59 -2.51
N LEU A 5 -13.41 -4.62 -3.19
CA LEU A 5 -12.02 -4.76 -3.65
C LEU A 5 -11.00 -4.63 -2.51
N VAL A 6 -11.40 -4.05 -1.37
CA VAL A 6 -10.53 -3.78 -0.23
C VAL A 6 -11.32 -3.96 1.07
N ASN A 7 -10.73 -4.71 2.00
CA ASN A 7 -11.23 -4.92 3.35
C ASN A 7 -10.48 -3.99 4.31
N PHE A 8 -11.16 -2.98 4.87
CA PHE A 8 -10.59 -2.08 5.87
C PHE A 8 -11.04 -2.47 7.27
N SER A 9 -10.08 -2.62 8.20
CA SER A 9 -10.37 -2.72 9.63
C SER A 9 -10.52 -1.35 10.28
N GLU A 10 -9.93 -0.30 9.69
CA GLU A 10 -9.98 1.07 10.17
C GLU A 10 -9.82 2.05 9.00
N LYS A 11 -10.53 3.18 9.04
CA LYS A 11 -10.39 4.24 8.05
C LYS A 11 -9.54 5.37 8.62
N PRO A 12 -8.33 5.63 8.07
CA PRO A 12 -7.47 6.70 8.58
C PRO A 12 -8.02 8.09 8.21
N GLU A 13 -7.80 9.07 9.07
CA GLU A 13 -8.02 10.49 8.75
C GLU A 13 -6.86 11.03 7.91
N ALA A 14 -6.76 10.57 6.67
CA ALA A 14 -5.73 10.98 5.72
C ALA A 14 -6.34 11.45 4.39
N LYS A 15 -5.71 12.45 3.78
CA LYS A 15 -6.12 13.00 2.48
C LYS A 15 -5.28 12.48 1.31
N ILE A 16 -4.13 11.86 1.60
CA ILE A 16 -3.14 11.45 0.62
C ILE A 16 -2.79 9.98 0.86
N LEU A 17 -2.74 9.20 -0.23
CA LEU A 17 -2.27 7.82 -0.25
C LEU A 17 -0.96 7.76 -1.01
N ILE A 18 0.10 7.27 -0.36
CA ILE A 18 1.35 6.89 -1.02
C ILE A 18 1.27 5.40 -1.34
N ALA A 19 1.23 5.06 -2.63
CA ALA A 19 1.13 3.68 -3.10
C ALA A 19 2.36 3.28 -3.92
N GLY A 20 2.76 2.02 -3.83
CA GLY A 20 3.85 1.45 -4.62
C GLY A 20 3.69 -0.06 -4.74
N TRP A 21 4.06 -0.61 -5.90
CA TRP A 21 3.94 -2.03 -6.20
C TRP A 21 5.32 -2.69 -6.24
N ARG A 22 5.41 -3.92 -5.74
CA ARG A 22 6.59 -4.75 -5.96
C ARG A 22 6.59 -5.20 -7.43
N ARG A 23 7.76 -5.12 -8.10
CA ARG A 23 7.94 -5.51 -9.51
C ARG A 23 7.09 -4.69 -10.48
N GLN A 24 7.10 -3.39 -10.30
CA GLN A 24 6.51 -2.44 -11.25
C GLN A 24 7.30 -2.43 -12.58
N TRP A 25 6.61 -2.16 -13.69
CA TRP A 25 7.20 -2.24 -15.05
C TRP A 25 8.37 -1.25 -15.23
N SER A 26 8.36 -0.15 -14.47
CA SER A 26 9.46 0.81 -14.33
C SER A 26 9.99 0.83 -12.89
N ASP A 27 10.52 -0.31 -12.41
CA ASP A 27 11.14 -0.40 -11.08
C ASP A 27 12.59 0.11 -11.05
N GLY A 28 13.18 0.48 -12.20
CA GLY A 28 14.48 1.16 -12.29
C GLY A 28 15.60 0.56 -11.41
N GLY A 29 15.62 -0.75 -11.20
CA GLY A 29 16.57 -1.41 -10.29
C GLY A 29 16.15 -1.51 -8.82
N ARG A 30 14.85 -1.48 -8.51
CA ARG A 30 14.20 -1.56 -7.16
C ARG A 30 14.09 -0.25 -6.39
N VAL A 31 14.38 0.89 -7.02
CA VAL A 31 14.37 2.20 -6.34
C VAL A 31 12.95 2.63 -5.98
N SER A 32 11.99 2.47 -6.89
CA SER A 32 10.60 2.85 -6.68
C SER A 32 9.83 1.83 -5.83
N GLY A 33 10.16 0.53 -5.92
CA GLY A 33 9.57 -0.50 -5.06
C GLY A 33 10.02 -0.43 -3.59
N GLY A 34 11.16 0.20 -3.32
CA GLY A 34 11.75 0.32 -1.98
C GLY A 34 11.14 1.42 -1.11
N LEU A 35 10.66 2.52 -1.70
CA LEU A 35 10.21 3.71 -0.95
C LEU A 35 9.06 3.41 0.01
N THR A 36 8.00 2.76 -0.47
CA THR A 36 6.83 2.45 0.37
C THR A 36 7.23 1.54 1.53
N ARG A 37 8.08 0.54 1.29
CA ARG A 37 8.60 -0.34 2.33
C ARG A 37 9.44 0.43 3.36
N TYR A 38 10.34 1.29 2.89
CA TYR A 38 11.17 2.13 3.74
C TYR A 38 10.32 3.01 4.66
N LEU A 39 9.27 3.66 4.13
CA LEU A 39 8.38 4.51 4.91
C LEU A 39 7.61 3.72 5.97
N ILE A 40 7.11 2.52 5.64
CA ILE A 40 6.42 1.64 6.59
C ILE A 40 7.34 1.31 7.78
N GLU A 41 8.57 0.89 7.49
CA GLU A 41 9.55 0.50 8.50
C GLU A 41 10.03 1.72 9.32
N LYS A 42 10.28 2.86 8.66
CA LYS A 42 10.79 4.08 9.30
C LYS A 42 9.77 4.76 10.21
N LEU A 43 8.49 4.73 9.84
CA LEU A 43 7.41 5.42 10.55
C LEU A 43 6.60 4.49 11.46
N GLY A 44 6.86 3.18 11.44
CA GLY A 44 6.08 2.21 12.21
C GLY A 44 4.61 2.18 11.78
N ALA A 45 4.35 2.15 10.47
CA ALA A 45 2.99 2.26 9.95
C ALA A 45 2.09 1.11 10.45
N LYS A 46 0.84 1.45 10.76
CA LYS A 46 -0.19 0.49 11.22
C LYS A 46 -0.94 -0.10 10.03
N LYS A 47 -1.14 -1.43 10.02
CA LYS A 47 -2.00 -2.10 9.03
C LYS A 47 -3.46 -1.72 9.29
N ILE A 48 -4.14 -1.19 8.26
CA ILE A 48 -5.53 -0.73 8.32
C ILE A 48 -6.48 -1.54 7.43
N GLY A 49 -5.94 -2.47 6.64
CA GLY A 49 -6.71 -3.25 5.69
C GLY A 49 -5.85 -4.05 4.71
N GLU A 50 -6.52 -4.71 3.78
CA GLU A 50 -5.91 -5.52 2.72
C GLU A 50 -6.82 -5.60 1.49
N MET A 51 -6.24 -5.90 0.33
CA MET A 51 -7.02 -6.19 -0.88
C MET A 51 -7.84 -7.47 -0.67
N SER A 52 -9.05 -7.50 -1.21
CA SER A 52 -9.84 -8.72 -1.19
C SER A 52 -9.17 -9.81 -2.04
N GLN A 53 -9.32 -11.06 -1.63
CA GLN A 53 -8.76 -12.23 -2.32
C GLN A 53 -9.65 -12.76 -3.45
N THR A 54 -10.78 -12.10 -3.70
CA THR A 54 -11.78 -12.43 -4.72
C THR A 54 -11.37 -12.03 -6.12
#